data_AF-A0A172UQ85-F1
#
_entry.id   AF-A0A172UQ85-F1
#
_cell.length_a   1.000
_cell.length_b   1.000
_cell.length_c   1.000
_cell.angle_alpha   90.00
_cell.angle_beta   90.00
_cell.angle_gamma   90.00
#
_symmetry.space_group_name_H-M   'P 1'
#
loop_
_entity.id
_entity.type
_entity.pdbx_description
1 polymer ?
#
loop_
_entity_poly.entity_id
_entity_poly.type
_entity_poly.pdbx_seq_one_letter_code
_entity_poly.pdbx_strand_id
1 'polypeptide(L)'
;MSESVELAPEVLVALRAMRDAGEVPLRCNKGPIRTAVAAAVRALNEDDLGPRVRPWDLSALRRRAAARGRIAAAVAVYVDADVLVAVLRPGYDRVVLRGAGDFWRLVRFLDADEATEGVRLTPEITQDVDLDEFSPEAVLTALGVAKPDDVDLDIESEDLGQGETETRYRYLFTDNGRSVLAEEVRNEIFDGATPCTRSLRGVLIDGGHGALVTANGDGAQLIRG
;
A
#
# COMPACT_ATOMS: atom_id res chain seq x y z
N MET A 1 8.07 12.83 -19.49
CA MET A 1 9.04 11.92 -20.14
C MET A 1 8.71 10.52 -19.67
N SER A 2 8.57 9.54 -20.57
CA SER A 2 8.33 8.15 -20.18
C SER A 2 9.60 7.59 -19.53
N GLU A 3 9.51 7.07 -18.31
CA GLU A 3 10.62 6.34 -17.69
C GLU A 3 10.90 5.08 -18.53
N SER A 4 12.17 4.84 -18.87
CA SER A 4 12.55 3.66 -19.63
C SER A 4 12.54 2.43 -18.71
N VAL A 5 11.71 1.44 -19.04
CA VAL A 5 11.66 0.16 -18.32
C VAL A 5 12.00 -0.98 -19.26
N GLU A 6 13.09 -1.67 -18.94
CA GLU A 6 13.56 -2.85 -19.67
C GLU A 6 13.27 -4.13 -18.89
N LEU A 7 13.21 -5.26 -19.61
CA LEU A 7 13.11 -6.59 -19.02
C LEU A 7 14.41 -7.33 -19.32
N ALA A 8 15.09 -7.81 -18.28
CA ALA A 8 16.29 -8.59 -18.44
C ALA A 8 16.00 -9.94 -19.15
N PRO A 9 16.98 -10.55 -19.83
CA PRO A 9 16.82 -11.86 -20.46
C PRO A 9 16.28 -12.94 -19.52
N GLU A 10 16.73 -12.93 -18.27
CA GLU A 10 16.35 -13.88 -17.21
C GLU A 10 14.85 -13.77 -16.89
N VAL A 11 14.31 -12.55 -16.85
CA VAL A 11 12.87 -12.30 -16.72
C VAL A 11 12.12 -12.90 -17.90
N LEU A 12 12.60 -12.73 -19.13
CA LEU A 12 11.94 -13.29 -20.31
C LEU A 12 11.93 -14.83 -20.29
N VAL A 13 12.98 -15.45 -19.76
CA VAL A 13 13.06 -16.91 -19.56
C VAL A 13 12.07 -17.35 -18.48
N ALA A 14 12.05 -16.67 -17.32
CA ALA A 14 11.12 -16.98 -16.23
C ALA A 14 9.65 -16.86 -16.67
N LEU A 15 9.31 -15.81 -17.43
CA LEU A 15 7.97 -15.64 -17.98
C LEU A 15 7.55 -16.77 -18.94
N ARG A 16 8.50 -17.31 -19.72
CA ARG A 16 8.23 -18.47 -20.58
C ARG A 16 8.01 -19.72 -19.74
N ALA A 17 8.90 -19.99 -18.78
CA ALA A 17 8.80 -21.14 -17.89
C ALA A 17 7.47 -21.15 -17.10
N MET A 18 7.03 -20.01 -16.58
CA MET A 18 5.71 -19.91 -15.92
C MET A 18 4.56 -20.24 -16.88
N ARG A 19 4.65 -19.79 -18.12
CA ARG A 19 3.62 -20.04 -19.14
C ARG A 19 3.59 -21.51 -19.59
N ASP A 20 4.74 -22.15 -19.64
CA ASP A 20 4.85 -23.58 -19.93
C ASP A 20 4.30 -24.43 -18.76
N ALA A 21 4.33 -23.91 -17.53
CA ALA A 21 3.83 -24.58 -16.33
C ALA A 21 2.31 -24.48 -16.11
N GLY A 22 1.59 -23.62 -16.85
CA GLY A 22 0.13 -23.54 -16.79
C GLY A 22 -0.43 -22.11 -16.78
N GLU A 23 -1.49 -21.91 -16.02
CA GLU A 23 -2.14 -20.60 -15.89
C GLU A 23 -1.22 -19.58 -15.21
N VAL A 24 -0.96 -18.48 -15.91
CA VAL A 24 -0.08 -17.40 -15.46
C VAL A 24 -0.93 -16.21 -15.05
N PRO A 25 -0.73 -15.65 -13.84
CA PRO A 25 -1.41 -14.43 -13.43
C PRO A 25 -1.24 -13.29 -14.44
N LEU A 26 -2.28 -12.47 -14.65
CA LEU A 26 -2.24 -11.40 -15.65
C LEU A 26 -1.10 -10.40 -15.40
N ARG A 27 -0.77 -10.17 -14.11
CA ARG A 27 0.37 -9.36 -13.66
C ARG A 27 1.71 -9.81 -14.22
N CYS A 28 1.89 -11.11 -14.52
CA CYS A 28 3.14 -11.66 -15.04
C CYS A 28 3.28 -11.50 -16.57
N ASN A 29 2.45 -10.66 -17.21
CA ASN A 29 2.67 -10.27 -18.60
C ASN A 29 3.69 -9.13 -18.71
N LYS A 30 4.41 -9.09 -19.84
CA LYS A 30 5.46 -8.08 -20.11
C LYS A 30 4.97 -6.63 -19.98
N GLY A 31 3.75 -6.35 -20.44
CA GLY A 31 3.13 -5.03 -20.34
C GLY A 31 2.89 -4.61 -18.89
N PRO A 32 2.08 -5.36 -18.11
CA PRO A 32 1.85 -5.13 -16.69
C PRO A 32 3.13 -4.97 -15.86
N ILE A 33 4.15 -5.80 -16.08
CA ILE A 33 5.45 -5.66 -15.40
C ILE A 33 6.07 -4.29 -15.67
N ARG A 34 6.16 -3.89 -16.95
CA ARG A 34 6.73 -2.58 -17.31
C ARG A 34 5.93 -1.43 -16.70
N THR A 35 4.61 -1.49 -16.79
CA THR A 35 3.70 -0.48 -16.23
C THR A 35 3.87 -0.36 -14.72
N ALA A 36 3.94 -1.48 -14.01
CA ALA A 36 4.10 -1.46 -12.56
C ALA A 36 5.45 -0.90 -12.12
N VAL A 37 6.55 -1.31 -12.78
CA VAL A 37 7.88 -0.78 -12.47
C VAL A 37 7.95 0.71 -12.78
N ALA A 38 7.39 1.16 -13.91
CA ALA A 38 7.30 2.60 -14.23
C ALA A 38 6.48 3.36 -13.17
N ALA A 39 5.32 2.83 -12.77
CA ALA A 39 4.50 3.45 -11.73
C ALA A 39 5.24 3.53 -10.38
N ALA A 40 6.02 2.51 -10.02
CA ALA A 40 6.86 2.52 -8.82
C ALA A 40 7.97 3.59 -8.92
N VAL A 41 8.66 3.68 -10.06
CA VAL A 41 9.70 4.70 -10.30
C VAL A 41 9.11 6.11 -10.19
N ARG A 42 7.96 6.34 -10.81
CA ARG A 42 7.27 7.62 -10.73
C ARG A 42 6.89 7.99 -9.30
N ALA A 43 6.26 7.07 -8.59
CA ALA A 43 5.85 7.29 -7.20
C ALA A 43 7.06 7.57 -6.28
N LEU A 44 8.20 6.93 -6.52
CA LEU A 44 9.45 7.19 -5.80
C LEU A 44 10.04 8.58 -6.13
N ASN A 45 9.91 9.06 -7.37
CA ASN A 45 10.39 10.37 -7.80
C ASN A 45 9.47 11.52 -7.34
N GLU A 46 8.16 11.28 -7.27
CA GLU A 46 7.13 12.30 -7.00
C GLU A 46 6.66 12.32 -5.53
N ASP A 47 7.16 11.42 -4.68
CA ASP A 47 6.72 11.21 -3.29
C ASP A 47 5.20 10.87 -3.13
N ASP A 48 4.61 10.32 -4.20
CA ASP A 48 3.21 9.87 -4.29
C ASP A 48 3.06 8.37 -3.94
N LEU A 49 3.79 7.90 -2.93
CA LEU A 49 3.76 6.50 -2.52
C LEU A 49 2.49 6.13 -1.74
N GLY A 50 1.89 7.09 -1.03
CA GLY A 50 0.80 6.87 -0.07
C GLY A 50 -0.32 5.94 -0.54
N PRO A 51 -0.99 6.21 -1.68
CA PRO A 51 -2.09 5.37 -2.16
C PRO A 51 -1.64 4.06 -2.83
N ARG A 52 -0.33 3.88 -3.05
CA ARG A 52 0.22 2.79 -3.88
C ARG A 52 0.91 1.69 -3.08
N VAL A 53 1.15 1.89 -1.78
CA VAL A 53 1.90 0.94 -0.94
C VAL A 53 1.14 0.67 0.37
N ARG A 54 1.56 -0.34 1.14
CA ARG A 54 0.96 -0.53 2.47
C ARG A 54 1.43 0.55 3.44
N PRO A 55 0.60 0.95 4.42
CA PRO A 55 1.01 1.96 5.38
C PRO A 55 2.31 1.65 6.14
N TRP A 56 2.56 0.37 6.48
CA TRP A 56 3.77 -0.07 7.15
C TRP A 56 5.03 -0.03 6.27
N ASP A 57 4.88 -0.12 4.95
CA ASP A 57 5.98 -0.01 3.98
C ASP A 57 6.36 1.46 3.70
N LEU A 58 5.38 2.36 3.77
CA LEU A 58 5.46 3.73 3.28
C LEU A 58 6.64 4.52 3.85
N SER A 59 6.79 4.52 5.18
CA SER A 59 7.82 5.32 5.85
C SER A 59 9.23 4.86 5.49
N ALA A 60 9.47 3.55 5.39
CA ALA A 60 10.77 3.01 5.02
C ALA A 60 11.10 3.32 3.55
N LEU A 61 10.12 3.17 2.66
CA LEU A 61 10.24 3.52 1.24
C LEU A 61 10.56 5.01 1.07
N ARG A 62 9.81 5.90 1.72
CA ARG A 62 10.02 7.36 1.67
C ARG A 62 11.41 7.76 2.14
N ARG A 63 11.83 7.28 3.31
CA ARG A 63 13.18 7.58 3.84
C ARG A 63 14.28 7.16 2.87
N ARG A 64 14.16 5.95 2.32
CA ARG A 64 15.17 5.41 1.39
C ARG A 64 15.09 6.08 0.01
N ALA A 65 13.92 6.55 -0.44
CA ALA A 65 13.76 7.33 -1.65
C ALA A 65 14.35 8.75 -1.51
N ALA A 66 14.10 9.44 -0.39
CA ALA A 66 14.59 10.78 -0.12
C ALA A 66 16.12 10.87 -0.05
N ALA A 67 16.78 9.78 0.36
CA ALA A 67 18.24 9.69 0.35
C ALA A 67 18.84 9.55 -1.08
N ARG A 68 18.00 9.53 -2.12
CA ARG A 68 18.43 9.29 -3.50
C ARG A 68 18.19 10.49 -4.41
N GLY A 69 18.97 10.51 -5.48
CA GLY A 69 18.71 11.37 -6.63
C GLY A 69 17.59 10.82 -7.51
N ARG A 70 17.24 11.59 -8.53
CA ARG A 70 16.22 11.24 -9.53
C ARG A 70 16.51 9.89 -10.20
N ILE A 71 15.51 9.03 -10.24
CA ILE A 71 15.55 7.75 -10.94
C ILE A 71 15.16 7.98 -12.40
N ALA A 72 16.03 7.58 -13.33
CA ALA A 72 15.84 7.83 -14.76
C ALA A 72 15.32 6.61 -15.54
N ALA A 73 15.66 5.42 -15.09
CA ALA A 73 15.30 4.17 -15.75
C ALA A 73 15.28 3.01 -14.74
N ALA A 74 14.66 1.91 -15.14
CA ALA A 74 14.67 0.67 -14.37
C ALA A 74 14.76 -0.57 -15.27
N VAL A 75 15.30 -1.65 -14.74
CA VAL A 75 15.38 -2.95 -15.41
C VAL A 75 14.76 -4.00 -14.49
N ALA A 76 13.70 -4.67 -14.92
CA ALA A 76 13.20 -5.84 -14.21
C ALA A 76 14.21 -6.98 -14.36
N VAL A 77 14.69 -7.53 -13.25
CA VAL A 77 15.77 -8.54 -13.21
C VAL A 77 15.33 -9.89 -12.68
N TYR A 78 14.18 -9.96 -12.01
CA TYR A 78 13.60 -11.21 -11.53
C TYR A 78 12.09 -11.12 -11.46
N VAL A 79 11.42 -12.22 -11.75
CA VAL A 79 9.97 -12.35 -11.58
C VAL A 79 9.61 -13.80 -11.31
N ASP A 80 8.74 -14.01 -10.33
CA ASP A 80 7.95 -15.23 -10.16
C ASP A 80 6.46 -14.86 -10.04
N ALA A 81 5.63 -15.75 -9.49
CA ALA A 81 4.21 -15.46 -9.29
C ALA A 81 3.97 -14.33 -8.28
N ASP A 82 4.80 -14.21 -7.24
CA ASP A 82 4.52 -13.40 -6.04
C ASP A 82 5.50 -12.23 -5.86
N VAL A 83 6.66 -12.27 -6.50
CA VAL A 83 7.76 -11.34 -6.35
C VAL A 83 8.25 -10.87 -7.72
N LEU A 84 8.44 -9.56 -7.84
CA LEU A 84 9.08 -8.89 -8.96
C LEU A 84 10.20 -8.00 -8.42
N VAL A 85 11.40 -8.11 -8.97
CA VAL A 85 12.54 -7.27 -8.59
C VAL A 85 12.98 -6.42 -9.77
N ALA A 86 13.17 -5.12 -9.52
CA ALA A 86 13.73 -4.19 -10.49
C ALA A 86 14.96 -3.46 -9.94
N VAL A 87 15.96 -3.28 -10.81
CA VAL A 87 17.14 -2.44 -10.56
C VAL A 87 16.87 -1.04 -11.09
N LEU A 88 17.05 -0.03 -10.24
CA LEU A 88 16.86 1.38 -10.54
C LEU A 88 18.18 2.01 -11.01
N ARG A 89 18.13 2.92 -11.99
CA ARG A 89 19.31 3.65 -12.50
C ARG A 89 19.20 5.15 -12.24
N PRO A 90 20.33 5.84 -11.95
CA PRO A 90 21.71 5.34 -11.99
C PRO A 90 22.23 4.70 -10.69
N GLY A 91 21.45 4.66 -9.60
CA GLY A 91 21.92 4.18 -8.29
C GLY A 91 22.16 2.67 -8.16
N TYR A 92 21.63 1.88 -9.09
CA TYR A 92 21.64 0.40 -9.08
C TYR A 92 20.96 -0.24 -7.86
N ASP A 93 20.19 0.54 -7.10
CA ASP A 93 19.35 0.04 -6.03
C ASP A 93 18.28 -0.89 -6.55
N ARG A 94 17.93 -1.89 -5.75
CA ARG A 94 16.90 -2.86 -6.09
C ARG A 94 15.63 -2.58 -5.31
N VAL A 95 14.49 -2.70 -5.99
CA VAL A 95 13.16 -2.63 -5.38
C VAL A 95 12.41 -3.94 -5.57
N VAL A 96 11.63 -4.32 -4.57
CA VAL A 96 10.72 -5.45 -4.61
C VAL A 96 9.29 -4.98 -4.72
N LEU A 97 8.59 -5.58 -5.68
CA LEU A 97 7.15 -5.51 -5.81
C LEU A 97 6.55 -6.88 -5.49
N ARG A 98 5.44 -6.88 -4.76
CA ARG A 98 4.61 -8.05 -4.44
C ARG A 98 3.46 -8.18 -5.43
N GLY A 99 3.12 -9.41 -5.80
CA GLY A 99 1.88 -9.73 -6.49
C GLY A 99 0.66 -9.53 -5.57
N ALA A 100 -0.30 -8.70 -5.98
CA ALA A 100 -1.54 -8.45 -5.27
C ALA A 100 -2.71 -8.49 -6.27
N GLY A 101 -3.44 -9.61 -6.31
CA GLY A 101 -4.41 -9.86 -7.38
C GLY A 101 -3.74 -9.77 -8.75
N ASP A 102 -4.29 -9.01 -9.68
CA ASP A 102 -3.73 -8.84 -11.03
C ASP A 102 -2.71 -7.69 -11.14
N PHE A 103 -2.20 -7.20 -10.01
CA PHE A 103 -1.31 -6.04 -9.96
C PHE A 103 -0.01 -6.36 -9.22
N TRP A 104 0.97 -5.48 -9.39
CA TRP A 104 2.22 -5.46 -8.63
C TRP A 104 2.24 -4.24 -7.73
N ARG A 105 2.54 -4.43 -6.44
CA ARG A 105 2.63 -3.37 -5.45
C ARG A 105 4.05 -3.23 -4.92
N LEU A 106 4.60 -2.03 -4.93
CA LEU A 106 5.91 -1.75 -4.32
C LEU A 106 5.87 -1.99 -2.81
N VAL A 107 6.86 -2.72 -2.28
CA VAL A 107 6.96 -3.07 -0.85
C VAL A 107 8.19 -2.45 -0.22
N ARG A 108 9.38 -2.72 -0.76
CA ARG A 108 10.63 -2.25 -0.14
C ARG A 108 11.78 -2.16 -1.13
N PHE A 109 12.88 -1.56 -0.67
CA PHE A 109 14.19 -1.74 -1.27
C PHE A 109 14.82 -3.05 -0.76
N LEU A 110 15.62 -3.71 -1.59
CA LEU A 110 16.49 -4.79 -1.11
C LEU A 110 17.76 -4.18 -0.55
N ASP A 111 18.32 -4.86 0.44
CA ASP A 111 19.67 -4.58 0.91
C ASP A 111 20.70 -5.10 -0.09
N ALA A 112 21.95 -4.62 0.03
CA ALA A 112 22.98 -4.88 -0.97
C ALA A 112 23.42 -6.35 -1.00
N ASP A 113 23.35 -7.02 0.14
CA ASP A 113 23.71 -8.42 0.36
C ASP A 113 22.57 -9.41 0.07
N GLU A 114 21.33 -8.93 -0.03
CA GLU A 114 20.18 -9.80 -0.31
C GLU A 114 20.21 -10.33 -1.75
N ALA A 115 20.09 -11.64 -1.92
CA ALA A 115 20.06 -12.28 -3.23
C ALA A 115 18.68 -12.12 -3.90
N THR A 116 18.69 -11.72 -5.17
CA THR A 116 17.46 -11.46 -5.95
C THR A 116 16.52 -12.67 -6.02
N GLU A 117 17.07 -13.87 -6.22
CA GLU A 117 16.28 -15.13 -6.33
C GLU A 117 15.82 -15.68 -4.97
N GLY A 118 16.40 -15.16 -3.88
CA GLY A 118 16.15 -15.59 -2.51
C GLY A 118 15.20 -14.69 -1.74
N VAL A 119 14.63 -13.67 -2.38
CA VAL A 119 13.73 -12.72 -1.73
C VAL A 119 12.54 -13.47 -1.12
N ARG A 120 12.26 -13.16 0.14
CA ARG A 120 11.07 -13.62 0.86
C ARG A 120 10.32 -12.40 1.38
N LEU A 121 9.00 -12.45 1.28
CA LEU A 121 8.12 -11.42 1.80
C LEU A 121 7.20 -12.02 2.85
N THR A 122 6.95 -11.27 3.92
CA THR A 122 6.01 -11.67 4.96
C THR A 122 4.62 -11.88 4.35
N PRO A 123 3.96 -13.02 4.53
CA PRO A 123 2.63 -13.25 3.97
C PRO A 123 1.67 -12.12 4.37
N GLU A 124 0.82 -11.69 3.43
CA GLU A 124 -0.30 -10.81 3.75
C GLU A 124 -1.56 -11.64 3.88
N ILE A 125 -2.30 -11.45 4.96
CA ILE A 125 -3.55 -12.14 5.23
C ILE A 125 -4.66 -11.10 5.21
N THR A 126 -5.62 -11.28 4.30
CA THR A 126 -6.86 -10.49 4.26
C THR A 126 -8.00 -11.32 4.81
N GLN A 127 -8.80 -10.73 5.68
CA GLN A 127 -9.97 -11.33 6.29
C GLN A 127 -11.12 -10.32 6.31
N ASP A 128 -12.32 -10.76 5.96
CA ASP A 128 -13.53 -9.97 6.18
C ASP A 128 -13.86 -9.97 7.68
N VAL A 129 -14.22 -8.80 8.21
CA VAL A 129 -14.52 -8.60 9.62
C VAL A 129 -15.86 -7.91 9.78
N ASP A 130 -16.59 -8.25 10.83
CA ASP A 130 -17.79 -7.53 11.22
C ASP A 130 -17.40 -6.41 12.18
N LEU A 131 -17.93 -5.21 11.94
CA LEU A 131 -17.80 -4.08 12.84
C LEU A 131 -19.13 -3.89 13.56
N ASP A 132 -19.08 -3.85 14.89
CA ASP A 132 -20.28 -3.66 15.72
C ASP A 132 -20.98 -2.32 15.43
N GLU A 133 -20.19 -1.31 15.09
CA GLU A 133 -20.63 0.02 14.68
C GLU A 133 -19.71 0.58 13.60
N PHE A 134 -20.20 1.57 12.87
CA PHE A 134 -19.37 2.31 11.92
C PHE A 134 -18.73 3.50 12.63
N SER A 135 -17.61 3.30 13.34
CA SER A 135 -16.94 4.33 14.14
C SER A 135 -15.42 4.09 14.25
N PRO A 136 -14.62 5.12 14.61
CA PRO A 136 -13.20 4.94 14.91
C PRO A 136 -12.94 3.94 16.06
N GLU A 137 -13.84 3.83 17.04
CA GLU A 137 -13.74 2.88 18.15
C GLU A 137 -13.89 1.42 17.69
N ALA A 138 -14.83 1.16 16.77
CA ALA A 138 -15.00 -0.17 16.19
C ALA A 138 -13.75 -0.58 15.40
N VAL A 139 -13.10 0.37 14.73
CA VAL A 139 -11.81 0.16 14.06
C VAL A 139 -10.71 -0.23 15.04
N LEU A 140 -10.59 0.48 16.17
CA LEU A 140 -9.60 0.15 17.20
C LEU A 140 -9.83 -1.26 17.78
N THR A 141 -11.10 -1.61 18.00
CA THR A 141 -11.50 -2.95 18.45
C THR A 141 -11.11 -4.03 17.42
N ALA A 142 -11.39 -3.81 16.13
CA ALA A 142 -11.00 -4.72 15.06
C ALA A 142 -9.48 -4.88 14.91
N LEU A 143 -8.71 -3.81 15.20
CA LEU A 143 -7.25 -3.85 15.28
C LEU A 143 -6.72 -4.52 16.56
N GLY A 144 -7.57 -4.74 17.55
CA GLY A 144 -7.19 -5.27 18.87
C GLY A 144 -6.36 -4.27 19.70
N VAL A 145 -6.61 -2.97 19.52
CA VAL A 145 -5.87 -1.89 20.19
C VAL A 145 -6.77 -1.21 21.21
N ALA A 146 -6.28 -1.07 22.44
CA ALA A 146 -6.94 -0.25 23.45
C ALA A 146 -6.51 1.22 23.28
N LYS A 147 -7.48 2.12 23.17
CA LYS A 147 -7.23 3.57 23.16
C LYS A 147 -6.76 4.01 24.55
N PRO A 148 -5.65 4.75 24.68
CA PRO A 148 -5.32 5.42 25.93
C PRO A 148 -6.40 6.42 26.34
N ASP A 149 -6.54 6.64 27.65
CA ASP A 149 -7.57 7.54 28.20
C ASP A 149 -7.31 9.02 27.85
N ASP A 150 -6.03 9.39 27.65
CA ASP A 150 -5.57 10.74 27.32
C ASP A 150 -5.59 11.07 25.82
N VAL A 151 -6.03 10.13 24.98
CA VAL A 151 -6.20 10.35 23.54
C VAL A 151 -7.63 10.81 23.25
N ASP A 152 -7.76 12.08 22.88
CA ASP A 152 -9.01 12.69 22.47
C ASP A 152 -9.31 12.43 20.98
N LEU A 153 -10.60 12.50 20.64
CA LEU A 153 -11.05 12.42 19.25
C LEU A 153 -10.81 13.76 18.55
N ASP A 154 -10.01 13.73 17.49
CA ASP A 154 -9.82 14.85 16.59
C ASP A 154 -10.97 14.89 15.58
N ILE A 155 -11.55 16.07 15.37
CA ILE A 155 -12.70 16.27 14.47
C ILE A 155 -12.37 17.42 13.53
N GLU A 156 -12.19 17.09 12.25
CA GLU A 156 -11.97 18.06 11.17
C GLU A 156 -13.19 18.10 10.26
N SER A 157 -13.62 19.28 9.83
CA SER A 157 -14.72 19.44 8.88
C SER A 157 -14.33 20.43 7.77
N GLU A 158 -14.63 20.05 6.53
CA GLU A 158 -14.26 20.80 5.32
C GLU A 158 -15.47 20.90 4.37
N ASP A 159 -15.76 22.11 3.91
CA ASP A 159 -16.76 22.35 2.86
C ASP A 159 -16.11 22.07 1.48
N LEU A 160 -16.62 21.05 0.79
CA LEU A 160 -16.15 20.63 -0.53
C LEU A 160 -16.81 21.42 -1.67
N GLY A 161 -17.77 22.29 -1.34
CA GLY A 161 -18.59 23.04 -2.29
C GLY A 161 -19.84 22.26 -2.72
N GLN A 162 -20.75 22.94 -3.43
CA GLN A 162 -22.05 22.38 -3.86
C GLN A 162 -22.94 21.88 -2.71
N GLY A 163 -22.68 22.32 -1.48
CA GLY A 163 -23.38 21.86 -0.28
C GLY A 163 -22.87 20.55 0.30
N GLU A 164 -21.78 20.00 -0.25
CA GLU A 164 -21.09 18.82 0.26
C GLU A 164 -20.10 19.21 1.37
N THR A 165 -20.12 18.46 2.46
CA THR A 165 -19.20 18.62 3.58
C THR A 165 -18.56 17.28 3.91
N GLU A 166 -17.24 17.27 4.00
CA GLU A 166 -16.48 16.16 4.57
C GLU A 166 -16.27 16.41 6.05
N THR A 167 -16.49 15.39 6.87
CA THR A 167 -16.13 15.39 8.29
C THR A 167 -15.28 14.18 8.58
N ARG A 168 -14.12 14.40 9.21
CA ARG A 168 -13.18 13.36 9.62
C ARG A 168 -13.17 13.27 11.15
N TYR A 169 -13.36 12.06 11.66
CA TYR A 169 -13.24 11.74 13.09
C TYR A 169 -12.03 10.83 13.26
N ARG A 170 -11.03 11.25 14.04
CA ARG A 170 -9.72 10.60 14.06
C ARG A 170 -9.17 10.39 15.46
N TYR A 171 -8.71 9.18 15.73
CA TYR A 171 -7.72 8.89 16.76
C TYR A 171 -6.35 8.70 16.13
N LEU A 172 -5.35 9.43 16.62
CA LEU A 172 -3.95 9.30 16.21
C LEU A 172 -3.07 9.28 17.45
N PHE A 173 -2.37 8.18 17.69
CA PHE A 173 -1.50 8.06 18.86
C PHE A 173 -0.37 7.04 18.64
N THR A 174 0.56 7.01 19.59
CA THR A 174 1.60 5.98 19.66
C THR A 174 1.34 5.11 20.88
N ASP A 175 1.41 3.80 20.70
CA ASP A 175 1.25 2.81 21.76
C ASP A 175 2.42 1.83 21.76
N ASN A 176 3.28 1.92 22.79
CA ASN A 176 4.47 1.07 22.94
C ASN A 176 5.40 1.08 21.70
N GLY A 177 5.56 2.24 21.07
CA GLY A 177 6.37 2.39 19.84
C GLY A 177 5.63 2.06 18.54
N ARG A 178 4.38 1.61 18.62
CA ARG A 178 3.51 1.36 17.47
C ARG A 178 2.73 2.63 17.13
N SER A 179 2.61 2.96 15.86
CA SER A 179 1.77 4.09 15.43
C SER A 179 0.37 3.61 15.10
N VAL A 180 -0.64 4.27 15.65
CA VAL A 180 -2.05 3.90 15.52
C VAL A 180 -2.85 5.06 14.93
N LEU A 181 -3.63 4.77 13.90
CA LEU A 181 -4.65 5.64 13.32
C LEU A 181 -5.96 4.87 13.29
N ALA A 182 -7.04 5.48 13.78
CA ALA A 182 -8.39 5.05 13.48
C ALA A 182 -9.18 6.27 13.01
N GLU A 183 -9.80 6.17 11.85
CA GLU A 183 -10.42 7.29 11.17
C GLU A 183 -11.76 6.88 10.58
N GLU A 184 -12.75 7.75 10.78
CA GLU A 184 -13.97 7.77 10.00
C GLU A 184 -13.97 9.01 9.13
N VAL A 185 -14.30 8.85 7.85
CA VAL A 185 -14.59 9.94 6.92
C VAL A 185 -16.05 9.85 6.52
N ARG A 186 -16.81 10.92 6.78
CA ARG A 186 -18.21 11.09 6.41
C ARG A 186 -18.32 12.21 5.39
N ASN A 187 -18.95 11.92 4.25
CA ASN A 187 -19.31 12.93 3.25
C ASN A 187 -20.84 13.05 3.20
N GLU A 188 -21.34 14.27 3.32
CA GLU A 188 -22.76 14.56 3.41
C GLU A 188 -23.13 15.83 2.65
N ILE A 189 -24.28 15.79 1.97
CA ILE A 189 -24.94 16.97 1.44
C ILE A 189 -26.15 17.25 2.32
N PHE A 190 -26.19 18.43 2.94
CA PHE A 190 -27.26 18.81 3.88
C PHE A 190 -28.55 19.28 3.16
N ASP A 191 -29.03 18.48 2.22
CA ASP A 191 -30.27 18.73 1.46
C ASP A 191 -31.45 17.87 1.94
N GLY A 192 -31.21 16.93 2.86
CA GLY A 192 -32.21 16.01 3.41
C GLY A 192 -32.67 14.90 2.45
N ALA A 193 -32.07 14.79 1.27
CA ALA A 193 -32.43 13.84 0.23
C ALA A 193 -31.25 12.95 -0.19
N THR A 194 -30.03 13.48 -0.16
CA THR A 194 -28.82 12.79 -0.57
C THR A 194 -28.29 11.92 0.57
N PRO A 195 -28.14 10.60 0.37
CA PRO A 195 -27.56 9.73 1.37
C PRO A 195 -26.12 10.11 1.70
N CYS A 196 -25.76 10.13 2.99
CA CYS A 196 -24.38 10.31 3.40
C CYS A 196 -23.54 9.08 3.01
N THR A 197 -22.29 9.30 2.60
CA THR A 197 -21.30 8.23 2.46
C THR A 197 -20.37 8.23 3.66
N ARG A 198 -19.94 7.03 4.08
CA ARG A 198 -19.03 6.86 5.21
C ARG A 198 -17.97 5.82 4.83
N SER A 199 -16.74 6.07 5.25
CA SER A 199 -15.63 5.13 5.14
C SER A 199 -14.85 5.09 6.45
N LEU A 200 -14.34 3.92 6.81
CA LEU A 200 -13.44 3.72 7.94
C LEU A 200 -12.08 3.29 7.47
N ARG A 201 -11.06 3.78 8.18
CA ARG A 201 -9.68 3.38 7.99
C ARG A 201 -9.00 3.20 9.34
N GLY A 202 -8.41 2.03 9.55
CA GLY A 202 -7.55 1.73 10.67
C GLY A 202 -6.15 1.41 10.20
N VAL A 203 -5.12 1.95 10.84
CA VAL A 203 -3.73 1.62 10.57
C VAL A 203 -3.02 1.39 11.88
N LEU A 204 -2.36 0.23 12.00
CA LEU A 204 -1.41 -0.09 13.04
C LEU A 204 -0.06 -0.37 12.37
N ILE A 205 0.99 0.34 12.75
CA ILE A 205 2.36 0.12 12.24
C ILE A 205 3.25 -0.26 13.41
N ASP A 206 3.94 -1.40 13.27
CA ASP A 206 4.85 -1.94 14.27
C ASP A 206 6.13 -2.44 13.58
N GLY A 207 7.20 -1.64 13.63
CA GLY A 207 8.54 -2.11 13.25
C GLY A 207 8.71 -2.67 11.83
N GLY A 208 7.87 -2.28 10.86
CA GLY A 208 7.87 -2.80 9.48
C GLY A 208 6.78 -3.85 9.20
N HIS A 209 6.04 -4.23 10.23
CA HIS A 209 4.78 -4.96 10.16
C HIS A 209 3.61 -4.01 10.35
N GLY A 210 2.40 -4.47 10.05
CA GLY A 210 1.22 -3.71 10.37
C GLY A 210 -0.10 -4.41 10.11
N ALA A 211 -1.14 -3.71 10.51
CA ALA A 211 -2.52 -4.05 10.22
C ALA A 211 -3.22 -2.85 9.59
N LEU A 212 -4.10 -3.14 8.63
CA LEU A 212 -4.93 -2.17 7.93
C LEU A 212 -6.37 -2.65 8.00
N VAL A 213 -7.24 -1.83 8.59
CA VAL A 213 -8.70 -1.98 8.48
C VAL A 213 -9.19 -1.00 7.42
N THR A 214 -10.03 -1.46 6.52
CA THR A 214 -10.79 -0.61 5.59
C THR A 214 -12.24 -1.04 5.63
N ALA A 215 -13.17 -0.11 5.83
CA ALA A 215 -14.59 -0.39 5.73
C ALA A 215 -15.35 0.69 4.98
N ASN A 216 -16.44 0.31 4.32
CA ASN A 216 -17.38 1.20 3.67
C ASN A 216 -18.77 0.55 3.69
N GLY A 217 -19.71 1.06 2.88
CA GLY A 217 -21.06 0.50 2.78
C GLY A 217 -21.14 -0.96 2.29
N ASP A 218 -20.06 -1.51 1.72
CA ASP A 218 -20.02 -2.87 1.16
C ASP A 218 -19.44 -3.91 2.14
N GLY A 219 -18.85 -3.48 3.26
CA GLY A 219 -18.28 -4.36 4.28
C GLY A 219 -16.97 -3.83 4.86
N ALA A 220 -16.32 -4.64 5.70
CA ALA A 220 -15.04 -4.31 6.32
C ALA A 220 -14.01 -5.43 6.13
N GLN A 221 -12.76 -5.04 5.90
CA GLN A 221 -11.63 -5.95 5.73
C GLN A 221 -10.49 -5.58 6.65
N LEU A 222 -9.85 -6.61 7.20
CA LEU A 222 -8.63 -6.53 7.99
C LEU A 222 -7.50 -7.23 7.25
N ILE A 223 -6.43 -6.49 7.00
CA ILE A 223 -5.23 -6.96 6.32
C ILE A 223 -4.06 -6.90 7.29
N ARG A 224 -3.32 -8.00 7.44
CA ARG A 224 -2.11 -8.09 8.28
C ARG A 224 -0.90 -8.44 7.44
N GLY A 225 0.27 -7.84 7.73
CA GLY A 225 1.55 -8.08 7.04
C GLY A 225 2.76 -7.74 7.89
#